data_AF-A0A7V4SKK0-F1
#
_entry.id   AF-A0A7V4SKK0-F1
#
_cell.length_a   1.000
_cell.length_b   1.000
_cell.length_c   1.000
_cell.angle_alpha   90.00
_cell.angle_beta   90.00
_cell.angle_gamma   90.00
#
_symmetry.space_group_name_H-M   'P 1'
#
loop_
_entity.id
_entity.type
_entity.pdbx_description
1 polymer ?
#
loop_
_entity_poly.entity_id
_entity_poly.type
_entity_poly.pdbx_seq_one_letter_code
_entity_poly.pdbx_strand_id
1 'polypeptide(L)'
;MEAKHGHCPNCSAPLDIPMGETEVVCDFCESRLKFVPATEELEVVRTREEMKYRERVAVRQAVLEKQLRQEETARWRETAARVAIAAAPAVGGAVARAAFRTALGRAAGGGCGCLTILAAGAAVLVLLVLRALGG
;
A
#
# COMPACT_ATOMS: atom_id res chain seq x y z
N MET A 1 -35.54 -23.47 11.11
CA MET A 1 -34.29 -24.14 10.68
C MET A 1 -34.73 -25.35 9.90
N GLU A 2 -34.38 -25.45 8.61
CA GLU A 2 -34.74 -26.62 7.81
C GLU A 2 -33.84 -27.80 8.18
N ALA A 3 -34.44 -28.98 8.39
CA ALA A 3 -33.75 -30.22 8.72
C ALA A 3 -33.99 -31.24 7.60
N LYS A 4 -32.92 -31.93 7.19
CA LYS A 4 -33.02 -33.04 6.24
C LYS A 4 -33.48 -34.29 6.99
N HIS A 5 -34.57 -34.88 6.52
CA HIS A 5 -35.13 -36.08 7.12
C HIS A 5 -34.52 -37.29 6.40
N GLY A 6 -33.85 -38.14 7.17
CA GLY A 6 -33.18 -39.34 6.68
C GLY A 6 -33.48 -40.55 7.55
N HIS A 7 -32.89 -41.68 7.19
CA HIS A 7 -32.92 -42.89 8.01
C HIS A 7 -31.49 -43.26 8.38
N CYS A 8 -31.29 -43.74 9.60
CA CYS A 8 -30.00 -44.25 10.03
C CYS A 8 -29.64 -45.51 9.20
N PRO A 9 -28.48 -45.58 8.54
CA PRO A 9 -28.11 -46.74 7.73
C PRO A 9 -27.88 -48.01 8.57
N ASN A 10 -27.65 -47.87 9.88
CA ASN A 10 -27.37 -48.99 10.77
C ASN A 10 -28.64 -49.61 11.40
N CYS A 11 -29.64 -48.78 11.74
CA CYS A 11 -30.84 -49.25 12.45
C CYS A 11 -32.18 -48.85 11.79
N SER A 12 -32.13 -48.15 10.65
CA SER A 12 -33.30 -47.64 9.92
C SER A 12 -34.20 -46.68 10.71
N ALA A 13 -33.78 -46.23 11.90
CA ALA A 13 -34.52 -45.25 12.67
C ALA A 13 -34.59 -43.90 11.94
N PRO A 14 -35.70 -43.15 12.08
CA PRO A 14 -35.80 -41.80 11.54
C PRO A 14 -34.73 -40.90 12.18
N LEU A 15 -34.12 -40.07 11.36
CA LEU A 15 -33.04 -39.18 11.77
C LEU A 15 -33.25 -37.80 11.16
N ASP A 16 -33.26 -36.78 12.01
CA ASP A 16 -33.31 -35.38 11.60
C ASP A 16 -31.90 -34.80 11.60
N ILE A 17 -31.40 -34.44 10.42
CA ILE A 17 -30.06 -33.91 10.23
C ILE A 17 -30.17 -32.39 10.06
N PRO A 18 -29.65 -31.59 11.00
CA PRO A 18 -29.63 -30.13 10.84
C PRO A 18 -28.70 -29.73 9.69
N MET A 19 -29.17 -28.81 8.86
CA MET A 19 -28.39 -28.29 7.72
C MET A 19 -27.09 -27.65 8.21
N GLY A 20 -25.95 -28.05 7.64
CA GLY A 20 -24.62 -27.53 7.99
C GLY A 20 -23.83 -28.35 9.01
N GLU A 21 -24.42 -29.39 9.61
CA GLU A 21 -23.68 -30.37 10.43
C GLU A 21 -23.21 -31.57 9.59
N THR A 22 -21.94 -31.93 9.74
CA THR A 22 -21.34 -33.07 9.02
C THR A 22 -21.29 -34.34 9.85
N GLU A 23 -21.55 -34.26 11.16
CA GLU A 23 -21.58 -35.41 12.07
C GLU A 23 -22.84 -35.36 12.93
N VAL A 24 -23.62 -36.44 12.95
CA VAL A 24 -24.80 -36.59 13.82
C VAL A 24 -24.73 -37.96 14.49
N VAL A 25 -25.18 -38.04 15.75
CA VAL A 25 -25.30 -39.30 16.48
C VAL A 25 -26.74 -39.78 16.37
N CYS A 26 -26.93 -41.05 16.04
CA CYS A 26 -28.27 -41.64 16.04
C CYS A 26 -28.72 -41.92 17.48
N ASP A 27 -29.86 -41.36 17.89
CA ASP A 27 -30.41 -41.54 19.24
C ASP A 27 -30.79 -43.00 19.59
N PHE A 28 -30.95 -43.86 18.58
CA PHE A 28 -31.42 -45.23 18.76
C PHE A 28 -30.29 -46.26 18.89
N CYS A 29 -29.25 -46.14 18.06
CA CYS A 29 -28.15 -47.12 18.01
C CYS A 29 -26.80 -46.50 18.39
N GLU A 30 -26.79 -45.23 18.79
CA GLU A 30 -25.61 -44.46 19.21
C GLU A 30 -24.49 -44.41 18.15
N SER A 31 -24.80 -44.81 16.91
CA SER A 31 -23.83 -44.79 15.82
C SER A 31 -23.52 -43.34 15.44
N ARG A 32 -22.24 -42.99 15.41
CA ARG A 32 -21.78 -41.70 14.89
C ARG A 32 -21.77 -41.74 13.36
N LEU A 33 -22.68 -41.00 12.74
CA LEU A 33 -22.83 -40.91 11.30
C LEU A 33 -22.11 -39.67 10.77
N LYS A 34 -21.36 -39.85 9.69
CA LYS A 34 -20.73 -38.74 8.97
C LYS A 34 -21.45 -38.54 7.65
N PHE A 35 -22.01 -37.36 7.46
CA PHE A 35 -22.71 -37.00 6.23
C PHE A 35 -21.78 -36.23 5.32
N VAL A 36 -21.76 -36.61 4.05
CA VAL A 36 -21.11 -35.81 3.01
C VAL A 36 -22.11 -34.73 2.62
N PRO A 37 -21.79 -33.44 2.81
CA PRO A 37 -22.68 -32.35 2.44
C PRO A 37 -23.00 -32.40 0.94
N ALA A 38 -24.19 -31.94 0.58
CA ALA A 38 -24.63 -31.92 -0.80
C ALA A 38 -23.76 -30.97 -1.65
N THR A 39 -23.73 -31.19 -2.97
CA THR A 39 -22.93 -30.39 -3.92
C THR A 39 -23.19 -28.88 -3.79
N GLU A 40 -24.44 -28.49 -3.54
CA GLU A 40 -24.85 -27.09 -3.34
C GLU A 40 -24.21 -26.46 -2.09
N GLU A 41 -24.09 -27.21 -0.98
CA GLU A 41 -23.45 -26.73 0.25
C GLU A 41 -21.93 -26.58 0.08
N LEU A 42 -21.32 -27.46 -0.73
CA LEU A 42 -19.89 -27.37 -1.09
C LEU A 42 -19.59 -26.15 -1.98
N GLU A 43 -20.51 -25.75 -2.85
CA GLU A 43 -20.37 -24.57 -3.71
C GLU A 43 -20.37 -23.26 -2.91
N VAL A 44 -21.20 -23.17 -1.86
CA VAL A 44 -21.21 -22.01 -0.95
C VAL A 44 -19.89 -21.87 -0.19
N VAL A 45 -19.30 -23.00 0.24
CA VAL A 45 -17.98 -22.98 0.88
C VAL A 45 -16.89 -22.57 -0.10
N ARG A 46 -16.90 -23.12 -1.33
CA ARG A 46 -15.94 -22.75 -2.38
C ARG A 46 -15.99 -21.26 -2.71
N THR A 47 -17.18 -20.72 -2.95
CA THR A 47 -17.35 -19.28 -3.24
C THR A 47 -16.88 -18.40 -2.08
N ARG A 48 -17.15 -18.80 -0.83
CA ARG A 48 -16.67 -18.09 0.36
C ARG A 48 -15.15 -18.13 0.49
N GLU A 49 -14.52 -19.27 0.19
CA GLU A 49 -13.06 -19.42 0.23
C GLU A 49 -12.37 -18.65 -0.89
N GLU A 50 -12.92 -18.67 -2.09
CA GLU A 50 -12.46 -17.88 -3.23
C GLU A 50 -12.50 -16.38 -2.91
N MET A 51 -13.59 -15.90 -2.29
CA MET A 51 -13.69 -14.52 -1.84
C MET A 51 -12.62 -14.17 -0.80
N LYS A 52 -12.43 -15.01 0.23
CA LYS A 52 -11.37 -14.81 1.24
C LYS A 52 -9.98 -14.85 0.62
N TYR A 53 -9.76 -15.67 -0.41
CA TYR A 53 -8.49 -15.72 -1.12
C TYR A 53 -8.22 -14.41 -1.87
N ARG A 54 -9.22 -13.89 -2.60
CA ARG A 54 -9.10 -12.60 -3.31
C ARG A 54 -8.78 -11.45 -2.36
N GLU A 55 -9.45 -11.38 -1.21
CA GLU A 55 -9.17 -10.37 -0.18
C GLU A 55 -7.74 -10.47 0.34
N ARG A 56 -7.25 -11.68 0.64
CA ARG A 56 -5.87 -11.89 1.12
C ARG A 56 -4.83 -11.48 0.07
N VAL A 57 -5.09 -11.77 -1.20
CA VAL A 57 -4.19 -11.37 -2.30
C VAL A 57 -4.19 -9.85 -2.45
N ALA A 58 -5.35 -9.19 -2.43
CA ALA A 58 -5.45 -7.75 -2.54
C ALA A 58 -4.71 -7.03 -1.41
N VAL A 59 -4.84 -7.51 -0.16
CA VAL A 59 -4.10 -6.95 0.99
C VAL A 59 -2.59 -7.12 0.81
N ARG A 60 -2.12 -8.28 0.34
CA ARG A 60 -0.69 -8.51 0.09
C ARG A 60 -0.15 -7.60 -1.00
N GLN A 61 -0.89 -7.42 -2.09
CA GLN A 61 -0.52 -6.50 -3.17
C GLN A 61 -0.40 -5.07 -2.64
N ALA A 62 -1.38 -4.58 -1.89
CA ALA A 62 -1.34 -3.24 -1.33
C ALA A 62 -0.17 -3.02 -0.36
N VAL A 63 0.24 -4.04 0.40
CA VAL A 63 1.43 -3.97 1.27
C VAL A 63 2.71 -3.89 0.45
N LEU A 64 2.85 -4.72 -0.58
CA LEU A 64 4.02 -4.73 -1.46
C LEU A 64 4.19 -3.41 -2.21
N GLU A 65 3.10 -2.84 -2.74
CA GLU A 65 3.12 -1.53 -3.39
C GLU A 65 3.59 -0.42 -2.44
N LYS A 66 3.13 -0.44 -1.18
CA LYS A 66 3.58 0.52 -0.17
C LYS A 66 5.07 0.38 0.12
N GLN A 67 5.58 -0.85 0.24
CA GLN A 67 6.99 -1.12 0.49
C GLN A 67 7.87 -0.66 -0.68
N LEU A 68 7.50 -1.03 -1.91
CA LEU A 68 8.22 -0.60 -3.11
C LEU A 68 8.28 0.93 -3.21
N ARG A 69 7.16 1.61 -2.97
CA ARG A 69 7.12 3.07 -2.99
C ARG A 69 8.00 3.70 -1.91
N GLN A 70 8.05 3.12 -0.72
CA GLN A 70 8.95 3.59 0.34
C GLN A 70 10.41 3.43 -0.07
N GLU A 71 10.79 2.28 -0.63
CA GLU A 71 12.15 2.04 -1.12
C GLU A 71 12.55 2.99 -2.24
N GLU A 72 11.67 3.22 -3.22
CA GLU A 72 11.90 4.20 -4.28
C GLU A 72 12.11 5.60 -3.70
N THR A 73 11.26 6.04 -2.78
CA THR A 73 11.43 7.36 -2.15
C THR A 73 12.73 7.46 -1.37
N ALA A 74 13.18 6.38 -0.72
CA ALA A 74 14.47 6.34 -0.04
C ALA A 74 15.64 6.48 -1.04
N ARG A 75 15.59 5.74 -2.16
CA ARG A 75 16.58 5.87 -3.25
C ARG A 75 16.61 7.28 -3.84
N TRP A 76 15.44 7.89 -4.06
CA TRP A 76 15.34 9.28 -4.53
C TRP A 76 15.90 10.29 -3.52
N ARG A 77 15.69 10.08 -2.23
CA ARG A 77 16.30 10.92 -1.18
C ARG A 77 17.80 10.79 -1.14
N GLU A 78 18.33 9.57 -1.25
CA GLU A 78 19.77 9.34 -1.24
C GLU A 78 20.45 9.93 -2.48
N THR A 79 19.87 9.74 -3.66
CA THR A 79 20.36 10.36 -4.90
C THR A 79 20.28 11.88 -4.83
N ALA A 80 19.19 12.44 -4.32
CA ALA A 80 19.07 13.88 -4.11
C ALA A 80 20.12 14.41 -3.13
N ALA A 81 20.40 13.69 -2.03
CA ALA A 81 21.45 14.06 -1.08
C ALA A 81 22.84 14.03 -1.72
N ARG A 82 23.14 12.99 -2.52
CA ARG A 82 24.41 12.88 -3.26
C ARG A 82 24.56 14.02 -4.26
N VAL A 83 23.51 14.35 -5.01
CA VAL A 83 23.51 15.48 -5.95
C VAL A 83 23.66 16.81 -5.21
N ALA A 84 22.98 17.00 -4.08
CA ALA A 84 23.10 18.21 -3.27
C ALA A 84 24.53 18.39 -2.73
N ILE A 85 25.16 17.32 -2.25
CA ILE A 85 26.57 17.34 -1.79
C ILE A 85 27.51 17.61 -2.96
N ALA A 86 27.30 16.99 -4.12
CA ALA A 86 28.13 17.20 -5.30
C ALA A 86 27.97 18.61 -5.89
N ALA A 87 26.78 19.21 -5.79
CA ALA A 87 26.52 20.58 -6.22
C ALA A 87 26.94 21.63 -5.18
N ALA A 88 27.12 21.25 -3.92
CA ALA A 88 27.48 22.18 -2.84
C ALA A 88 28.75 23.01 -3.13
N PRO A 89 29.84 22.45 -3.70
CA PRO A 89 31.02 23.24 -4.07
C PRO A 89 30.77 24.17 -5.28
N ALA A 90 29.94 23.74 -6.24
CA ALA A 90 29.61 24.53 -7.42
C ALA A 90 28.76 25.77 -7.07
N VAL A 91 27.92 25.64 -6.05
CA VAL A 91 27.06 26.71 -5.51
C VAL A 91 27.74 27.48 -4.36
N GLY A 92 28.79 26.90 -3.77
CA GLY A 92 29.29 27.15 -2.41
C GLY A 92 30.04 28.46 -2.13
N GLY A 93 30.29 29.31 -3.12
CA GLY A 93 30.94 30.61 -2.89
C GLY A 93 30.07 31.81 -3.26
N ALA A 94 29.50 31.77 -4.46
CA ALA A 94 28.76 32.88 -5.03
C ALA A 94 27.36 33.03 -4.40
N VAL A 95 26.65 31.92 -4.18
CA VAL A 95 25.30 31.96 -3.59
C VAL A 95 25.37 32.21 -2.09
N ALA A 96 26.35 31.65 -1.38
CA ALA A 96 26.57 31.95 0.03
C ALA A 96 26.89 33.44 0.25
N ARG A 97 27.77 34.04 -0.58
CA ARG A 97 28.07 35.48 -0.52
C ARG A 97 26.90 36.34 -1.00
N ALA A 98 26.14 35.92 -2.00
CA ALA A 98 24.95 36.63 -2.47
C ALA A 98 23.86 36.63 -1.38
N ALA A 99 23.59 35.48 -0.77
CA ALA A 99 22.65 35.33 0.34
C ALA A 99 23.08 36.17 1.56
N PHE A 100 24.37 36.14 1.94
CA PHE A 100 24.90 36.98 3.02
C PHE A 100 24.84 38.48 2.69
N ARG A 101 25.14 38.89 1.44
CA ARG A 101 25.01 40.29 1.00
C ARG A 101 23.56 40.76 0.97
N THR A 102 22.62 39.89 0.58
CA THR A 102 21.18 40.22 0.64
C THR A 102 20.66 40.28 2.08
N ALA A 103 21.22 39.48 2.99
CA ALA A 103 20.88 39.51 4.41
C ALA A 103 21.48 40.74 5.12
N LEU A 104 22.74 41.11 4.81
CA LEU A 104 23.42 42.30 5.34
C LEU A 104 22.95 43.60 4.68
N GLY A 105 22.43 43.55 3.46
CA GLY A 105 21.81 44.69 2.76
C GLY A 105 20.48 45.16 3.34
N ARG A 106 19.96 44.46 4.37
CA ARG A 106 18.74 44.80 5.11
C ARG A 106 18.96 45.96 6.11
N ALA A 107 19.73 46.96 5.72
CA ALA A 107 19.85 48.24 6.42
C ALA A 107 19.26 49.42 5.62
N ALA A 108 18.77 49.19 4.38
CA ALA A 108 18.12 50.23 3.59
C ALA A 108 16.93 49.68 2.80
N GLY A 109 15.71 50.03 3.24
CA GLY A 109 14.50 50.01 2.40
C GLY A 109 13.68 48.73 2.46
N GLY A 110 12.49 48.82 3.05
CA GLY A 110 11.52 47.73 3.16
C GLY A 110 11.05 47.19 1.80
N GLY A 111 11.09 45.86 1.65
CA GLY A 111 10.53 45.14 0.52
C GLY A 111 10.66 43.63 0.76
N CYS A 112 9.60 42.89 0.44
CA CYS A 112 9.47 41.45 0.65
C CYS A 112 10.66 40.66 0.08
N GLY A 113 11.53 40.11 0.95
CA GLY A 113 12.77 39.41 0.58
C GLY A 113 12.57 38.09 -0.19
N CYS A 114 11.33 37.64 -0.35
CA CYS A 114 10.98 36.45 -1.11
C CYS A 114 11.22 36.66 -2.62
N LEU A 115 10.98 37.88 -3.12
CA LEU A 115 11.07 38.20 -4.54
C LEU A 115 12.52 38.27 -5.03
N THR A 116 13.44 38.74 -4.19
CA THR A 116 14.87 38.79 -4.55
C THR A 116 15.49 37.39 -4.58
N ILE A 117 15.08 36.50 -3.68
CA ILE A 117 15.50 35.09 -3.68
C ILE A 117 14.95 34.35 -4.90
N LEU A 118 13.68 34.57 -5.25
CA LEU A 118 13.07 33.99 -6.45
C LEU A 118 13.69 34.54 -7.74
N ALA A 119 13.93 35.85 -7.83
CA ALA A 119 14.56 36.47 -8.99
C ALA A 119 16.03 36.02 -9.16
N ALA A 120 16.78 35.88 -8.06
CA ALA A 120 18.13 35.34 -8.11
C ALA A 120 18.14 33.87 -8.54
N GLY A 121 17.20 33.05 -8.05
CA GLY A 121 17.04 31.66 -8.46
C GLY A 121 16.71 31.53 -9.96
N ALA A 122 15.79 32.35 -10.47
CA ALA A 122 15.42 32.35 -11.88
C ALA A 122 16.59 32.79 -12.78
N ALA A 123 17.36 33.81 -12.39
CA ALA A 123 18.49 34.30 -13.16
C ALA A 123 19.63 33.27 -13.30
N VAL A 124 19.92 32.51 -12.23
CA VAL A 124 20.92 31.42 -12.27
C VAL A 124 20.46 30.30 -13.20
N LEU A 125 19.16 29.97 -13.17
CA LEU A 125 18.59 28.90 -14.00
C LEU A 125 18.62 29.27 -15.49
N VAL A 126 18.32 30.54 -15.83
CA VAL A 126 18.41 31.06 -17.21
C VAL A 126 19.85 31.06 -17.72
N LEU A 127 20.83 31.44 -16.90
CA LEU A 127 22.25 31.40 -17.27
C LEU A 127 22.75 29.98 -17.53
N LEU A 128 22.30 29.00 -16.75
CA LEU A 128 22.62 27.59 -16.98
C LEU A 128 22.03 27.06 -18.28
N VAL A 129 20.77 27.42 -18.59
CA VAL A 129 20.10 27.01 -19.84
C VAL A 129 20.75 27.65 -21.06
N LEU A 130 21.09 28.94 -21.02
CA LEU A 130 21.78 29.62 -22.12
C LEU A 130 23.18 29.05 -22.36
N ARG A 131 23.89 28.65 -21.30
CA ARG A 131 25.20 28.01 -21.41
C ARG A 131 25.12 26.59 -21.98
N ALA A 132 24.01 25.88 -21.75
CA ALA A 132 23.77 24.55 -22.31
C ALA A 132 23.32 24.58 -23.79
N LEU A 133 22.72 25.68 -24.25
CA LEU A 133 22.25 25.86 -25.64
C LEU A 133 23.27 26.54 -26.56
N GLY A 134 24.25 27.26 -26.00
CA GLY A 134 25.28 27.99 -26.74
C GLY A 134 26.62 27.26 -26.87
N GLY A 135 26.66 25.95 -26.66
CA GLY A 135 27.85 25.09 -26.79
C GLY A 135 27.68 24.07 -27.91
#